data_AF-A0A0A0M9N6-F1
#
_entry.id   AF-A0A0A0M9N6-F1
#
_cell.length_a   1.000
_cell.length_b   1.000
_cell.length_c   1.000
_cell.angle_alpha   90.00
_cell.angle_beta   90.00
_cell.angle_gamma   90.00
#
_symmetry.space_group_name_H-M   'P 1'
#
loop_
_entity.id
_entity.type
_entity.pdbx_description
1 polymer ?
#
loop_
_entity_poly.entity_id
_entity_poly.type
_entity_poly.pdbx_seq_one_letter_code
_entity_poly.pdbx_strand_id
1 'polypeptide(L)'
;MHTPGSPDPLPSAEALRASAARLVAALAAHADPEYRLTVLKRLARRLGEDRYPLFIRILGVVAESDDSRAHRVLAETFGTALRRMDLPGGALSSWGATRLPDSTQPVAASTFSGQFFGATPQRLLGPVEYLTVWHLQRTQRQPLGAEAYRTALARLIALLNHSEEARTLYPQKLAVDAQSEMEGAYTRTTRDRLAAIAAAWAAGQPPEEVAAAALAVDGDATAPPPAAWVVRDL
;
A
#
# COMPACT_ATOMS: atom_id res chain seq x y z
N MET A 1 21.92 -6.45 29.84
CA MET A 1 21.33 -7.55 29.04
C MET A 1 20.09 -7.00 28.35
N HIS A 2 20.21 -6.63 27.07
CA HIS A 2 19.10 -6.10 26.27
C HIS A 2 18.63 -7.24 25.37
N THR A 3 17.42 -7.74 25.60
CA THR A 3 16.82 -8.81 24.81
C THR A 3 16.53 -8.29 23.41
N PRO A 4 16.99 -8.94 22.33
CA PRO A 4 16.69 -8.51 20.98
C PRO A 4 15.24 -8.89 20.62
N GLY A 5 14.49 -7.90 20.13
CA GLY A 5 13.44 -8.12 19.12
C GLY A 5 12.22 -8.94 19.52
N SER A 6 11.46 -8.50 20.51
CA SER A 6 10.02 -8.77 20.45
C SER A 6 9.42 -7.86 19.38
N PRO A 7 8.67 -8.37 18.38
CA PRO A 7 7.95 -7.51 17.45
C PRO A 7 7.03 -6.61 18.27
N ASP A 8 7.12 -5.30 18.03
CA ASP A 8 6.26 -4.29 18.67
C ASP A 8 4.79 -4.77 18.51
N PRO A 9 4.01 -4.86 19.59
CA PRO A 9 2.67 -5.41 19.53
C PRO A 9 1.84 -4.62 18.53
N LEU A 10 1.02 -5.32 17.73
CA LEU A 10 0.10 -4.66 16.81
C LEU A 10 -0.80 -3.70 17.61
N PRO A 11 -1.02 -2.47 17.12
CA PRO A 11 -1.84 -1.51 17.84
C PRO A 11 -3.27 -2.05 17.99
N SER A 12 -3.90 -1.74 19.12
CA SER A 12 -5.29 -2.09 19.38
C SER A 12 -6.22 -1.42 18.36
N ALA A 13 -7.44 -1.97 18.20
CA ALA A 13 -8.46 -1.38 17.33
C ALA A 13 -8.77 0.07 17.73
N GLU A 14 -8.84 0.35 19.03
CA GLU A 14 -9.04 1.70 19.56
C GLU A 14 -7.89 2.64 19.18
N ALA A 15 -6.64 2.20 19.31
CA ALA A 15 -5.48 2.99 18.92
C ALA A 15 -5.45 3.29 17.42
N LEU A 16 -5.91 2.35 16.58
CA LEU A 16 -6.07 2.54 15.13
C LEU A 16 -7.14 3.58 14.83
N ARG A 17 -8.33 3.47 15.44
CA ARG A 17 -9.43 4.45 15.29
C ARG A 17 -9.00 5.85 15.74
N ALA A 18 -8.32 5.96 16.88
CA ALA A 18 -7.79 7.24 17.36
C ALA A 18 -6.71 7.81 16.42
N SER A 19 -5.90 6.97 15.78
CA SER A 19 -4.89 7.41 14.82
C SER A 19 -5.51 7.86 13.49
N ALA A 20 -6.54 7.16 13.00
CA ALA A 20 -7.32 7.57 11.84
C ALA A 20 -8.04 8.92 12.09
N ALA A 21 -8.70 9.08 13.24
CA ALA A 21 -9.36 10.33 13.61
C ALA A 21 -8.36 11.51 13.66
N ARG A 22 -7.17 11.31 14.25
CA ARG A 22 -6.12 12.34 14.28
C ARG A 22 -5.59 12.70 12.89
N LEU A 23 -5.43 11.71 12.00
CA LEU A 23 -5.04 11.96 10.61
C LEU A 23 -6.09 12.83 9.91
N VAL A 24 -7.36 12.43 9.97
CA VAL A 24 -8.47 13.17 9.35
C VAL A 24 -8.57 14.58 9.91
N ALA A 25 -8.49 14.75 11.23
CA ALA A 25 -8.51 16.06 11.87
C ALA A 25 -7.34 16.94 11.41
N ALA A 26 -6.12 16.39 11.31
CA ALA A 26 -4.96 17.10 10.81
C ALA A 26 -5.15 17.53 9.34
N LEU A 27 -5.65 16.65 8.47
CA LEU A 27 -5.90 17.02 7.07
C LEU A 27 -7.02 18.07 6.93
N ALA A 28 -8.09 17.94 7.72
CA ALA A 28 -9.23 18.85 7.70
C ALA A 28 -8.92 20.23 8.28
N ALA A 29 -7.94 20.34 9.18
CA ALA A 29 -7.51 21.61 9.78
C ALA A 29 -6.79 22.55 8.80
N HIS A 30 -6.29 22.03 7.67
CA HIS A 30 -5.57 22.81 6.67
C HIS A 30 -6.36 22.87 5.37
N ALA A 31 -6.48 24.05 4.76
CA ALA A 31 -7.14 24.22 3.46
C ALA A 31 -6.20 23.95 2.28
N ASP A 32 -4.89 24.12 2.47
CA ASP A 32 -3.86 23.95 1.44
C ASP A 32 -3.69 22.47 1.06
N PRO A 33 -3.97 22.09 -0.21
CA PRO A 33 -3.78 20.72 -0.70
C PRO A 33 -2.33 20.21 -0.59
N GLU A 34 -1.33 21.08 -0.79
CA GLU A 34 0.09 20.70 -0.73
C GLU A 34 0.54 20.42 0.70
N TYR A 35 0.01 21.20 1.67
CA TYR A 35 0.22 20.93 3.09
C TYR A 35 -0.39 19.58 3.49
N ARG A 36 -1.64 19.30 3.08
CA ARG A 36 -2.30 18.01 3.34
C ARG A 36 -1.48 16.84 2.78
N LEU A 37 -0.98 16.97 1.55
CA LEU A 37 -0.10 15.97 0.94
C LEU A 37 1.17 15.78 1.77
N THR A 38 1.81 16.87 2.20
CA THR A 38 3.00 16.83 3.05
C THR A 38 2.74 16.09 4.37
N VAL A 39 1.61 16.31 5.02
CA VAL A 39 1.20 15.59 6.24
C VAL A 39 1.05 14.10 5.96
N LEU A 40 0.36 13.73 4.89
CA LEU A 40 0.10 12.34 4.53
C LEU A 40 1.42 11.58 4.21
N LYS A 41 2.30 12.21 3.41
CA LYS A 41 3.63 11.66 3.10
C LYS A 41 4.49 11.54 4.35
N ARG A 42 4.44 12.53 5.25
CA ARG A 42 5.19 12.50 6.50
C ARG A 42 4.72 11.35 7.40
N LEU A 43 3.42 11.06 7.44
CA LEU A 43 2.90 9.90 8.17
C LEU A 43 3.46 8.60 7.60
N ALA A 44 3.31 8.38 6.29
CA ALA A 44 3.81 7.17 5.62
C ALA A 44 5.31 6.99 5.86
N ARG A 45 6.11 8.05 5.72
CA ARG A 45 7.56 8.03 5.95
C ARG A 45 7.93 7.78 7.41
N ARG A 46 7.20 8.35 8.38
CA ARG A 46 7.48 8.16 9.82
C ARG A 46 7.16 6.75 10.30
N LEU A 47 6.16 6.10 9.69
CA LEU A 47 5.88 4.69 9.94
C LEU A 47 7.04 3.80 9.43
N GLY A 48 7.71 4.26 8.37
CA GLY A 48 8.79 3.53 7.73
C GLY A 48 8.26 2.41 6.85
N GLU A 49 9.15 1.85 6.03
CA GLU A 49 8.83 0.82 5.05
C GLU A 49 8.21 -0.43 5.70
N ASP A 50 8.74 -0.82 6.86
CA ASP A 50 8.30 -2.02 7.57
C ASP A 50 6.87 -1.92 8.13
N ARG A 51 6.37 -0.71 8.34
CA ARG A 51 5.03 -0.44 8.88
C ARG A 51 4.10 0.24 7.87
N TYR A 52 4.42 0.20 6.58
CA TYR A 52 3.48 0.63 5.55
C TYR A 52 2.13 -0.12 5.57
N PRO A 53 2.05 -1.41 5.95
CA PRO A 53 0.75 -2.06 6.22
C PRO A 53 -0.10 -1.36 7.28
N LEU A 54 0.53 -0.76 8.28
CA LEU A 54 -0.17 0.03 9.30
C LEU A 54 -0.75 1.31 8.71
N PHE A 55 -0.04 1.94 7.76
CA PHE A 55 -0.59 3.06 6.99
C PHE A 55 -1.84 2.62 6.21
N ILE A 56 -1.79 1.51 5.48
CA ILE A 56 -2.95 0.95 4.76
C ILE A 56 -4.12 0.64 5.71
N ARG A 57 -3.84 0.09 6.89
CA ARG A 57 -4.86 -0.14 7.92
C ARG A 57 -5.52 1.15 8.40
N ILE A 58 -4.75 2.23 8.61
CA ILE A 58 -5.31 3.54 8.96
C ILE A 58 -6.23 4.05 7.85
N LEU A 59 -5.84 3.92 6.58
CA LEU A 59 -6.72 4.26 5.45
C LEU A 59 -7.99 3.40 5.44
N GLY A 60 -7.87 2.10 5.73
CA GLY A 60 -8.99 1.17 5.83
C GLY A 60 -10.00 1.55 6.92
N VAL A 61 -9.52 1.98 8.09
CA VAL A 61 -10.38 2.47 9.17
C VAL A 61 -11.15 3.73 8.76
N VAL A 62 -10.51 4.63 8.00
CA VAL A 62 -11.22 5.79 7.43
C VAL A 62 -12.25 5.33 6.40
N ALA A 63 -11.90 4.39 5.53
CA ALA A 63 -12.81 3.88 4.50
C ALA A 63 -14.03 3.13 5.08
N GLU A 64 -13.90 2.55 6.27
CA GLU A 64 -14.99 1.88 6.98
C GLU A 64 -15.91 2.84 7.76
N SER A 65 -15.50 4.09 7.98
CA SER A 65 -16.32 5.03 8.74
C SER A 65 -17.43 5.64 7.88
N ASP A 66 -18.52 6.07 8.54
CA ASP A 66 -19.63 6.80 7.89
C ASP A 66 -19.33 8.30 7.67
N ASP A 67 -18.05 8.71 7.74
CA ASP A 67 -17.64 10.11 7.60
C ASP A 67 -17.29 10.44 6.14
N SER A 68 -18.30 10.84 5.36
CA SER A 68 -18.11 11.23 3.95
C SER A 68 -17.18 12.44 3.78
N ARG A 69 -17.05 13.30 4.79
CA ARG A 69 -16.11 14.43 4.74
C ARG A 69 -14.67 13.94 4.89
N ALA A 70 -14.44 12.99 5.80
CA ALA A 70 -13.14 12.33 5.93
C ALA A 70 -12.73 11.64 4.64
N HIS A 71 -13.66 10.93 4.00
CA HIS A 71 -13.42 10.26 2.72
C HIS A 71 -13.00 11.25 1.65
N ARG A 72 -13.75 12.35 1.51
CA ARG A 72 -13.46 13.40 0.52
C ARG A 72 -12.09 14.04 0.73
N VAL A 73 -11.78 14.50 1.95
CA VAL A 73 -10.49 15.16 2.25
C VAL A 73 -9.31 14.24 1.93
N LEU A 74 -9.42 12.96 2.29
CA LEU A 74 -8.37 11.99 2.04
C LEU A 74 -8.24 11.69 0.54
N ALA A 75 -9.35 11.49 -0.17
CA ALA A 75 -9.37 11.26 -1.62
C ALA A 75 -8.83 12.46 -2.42
N GLU A 76 -9.19 13.69 -2.05
CA GLU A 76 -8.64 14.93 -2.64
C GLU A 76 -7.13 15.04 -2.42
N THR A 77 -6.65 14.63 -1.24
CA THR A 77 -5.22 14.59 -0.93
C THR A 77 -4.49 13.59 -1.83
N PHE A 78 -5.07 12.41 -2.06
CA PHE A 78 -4.55 11.45 -3.05
C PHE A 78 -4.62 11.96 -4.49
N GLY A 79 -5.67 12.69 -4.87
CA GLY A 79 -5.76 13.36 -6.17
C GLY A 79 -4.60 14.34 -6.40
N THR A 80 -4.28 15.13 -5.37
CA THR A 80 -3.12 16.04 -5.39
C THR A 80 -1.81 15.27 -5.51
N ALA A 81 -1.65 14.15 -4.79
CA ALA A 81 -0.49 13.29 -4.89
C ALA A 81 -0.31 12.70 -6.30
N LEU A 82 -1.41 12.28 -6.94
CA LEU A 82 -1.41 11.73 -8.30
C LEU A 82 -1.03 12.80 -9.33
N ARG A 83 -1.58 14.02 -9.24
CA ARG A 83 -1.17 15.15 -10.11
C ARG A 83 0.34 15.41 -10.03
N ARG A 84 0.90 15.30 -8.84
CA ARG A 84 2.33 15.52 -8.57
C ARG A 84 3.20 14.33 -8.91
N MET A 85 2.61 13.19 -9.28
CA MET A 85 3.31 11.91 -9.46
C MET A 85 4.11 11.52 -8.21
N ASP A 86 3.58 11.85 -7.03
CA ASP A 86 4.30 11.83 -5.75
C ASP A 86 3.40 11.24 -4.64
N LEU A 87 2.93 10.03 -4.88
CA LEU A 87 2.10 9.27 -3.94
C LEU A 87 2.86 8.97 -2.64
N PRO A 88 2.18 8.95 -1.48
CA PRO A 88 2.75 8.36 -0.28
C PRO A 88 2.93 6.87 -0.56
N GLY A 89 4.18 6.44 -0.71
CA GLY A 89 4.48 5.07 -1.08
C GLY A 89 5.30 4.33 -0.03
N GLY A 90 5.19 3.01 -0.05
CA GLY A 90 5.94 2.09 0.80
C GLY A 90 6.85 1.21 -0.04
N ALA A 91 8.04 0.90 0.47
CA ALA A 91 8.90 -0.08 -0.18
C ALA A 91 8.39 -1.50 0.13
N LEU A 92 8.37 -2.34 -0.90
CA LEU A 92 8.47 -3.79 -0.72
C LEU A 92 9.83 -4.19 -1.28
N SER A 93 10.60 -4.93 -0.50
CA SER A 93 11.91 -5.43 -0.90
C SER A 93 11.80 -6.13 -2.26
N SER A 94 12.54 -5.63 -3.26
CA SER A 94 12.64 -6.22 -4.58
C SER A 94 13.21 -7.64 -4.49
N TRP A 95 12.76 -8.48 -5.42
CA TRP A 95 13.13 -9.88 -5.62
C TRP A 95 14.59 -10.18 -5.24
N GLY A 96 14.79 -11.07 -4.27
CA GLY A 96 16.11 -11.59 -3.93
C GLY A 96 16.91 -10.81 -2.88
N ALA A 97 16.40 -9.71 -2.31
CA ALA A 97 16.97 -9.11 -1.09
C ALA A 97 16.64 -9.96 0.15
N THR A 98 16.94 -11.26 0.10
CA THR A 98 17.13 -12.06 1.30
C THR A 98 18.27 -11.38 2.04
N ARG A 99 17.99 -10.70 3.16
CA ARG A 99 19.05 -10.31 4.10
C ARG A 99 19.79 -11.60 4.42
N LEU A 100 21.02 -11.75 3.92
CA LEU A 100 21.88 -12.82 4.39
C LEU A 100 22.00 -12.63 5.91
N PRO A 101 21.88 -13.71 6.71
CA PRO A 101 22.03 -13.63 8.15
C PRO A 101 23.40 -13.02 8.48
N ASP A 102 23.40 -12.06 9.40
CA ASP A 102 24.59 -11.43 9.97
C ASP A 102 25.57 -12.52 10.44
N SER A 103 26.57 -12.82 9.62
CA SER A 103 27.74 -13.55 10.07
C SER A 103 28.71 -12.54 10.67
N THR A 104 28.81 -12.57 11.99
CA THR A 104 29.78 -11.85 12.80
C THR A 104 31.21 -12.24 12.40
N GLN A 105 31.80 -11.53 11.44
CA GLN A 105 33.23 -11.56 11.12
C GLN A 105 33.68 -10.15 10.70
N PRO A 106 34.75 -9.59 11.30
CA PRO A 106 35.28 -8.29 10.88
C PRO A 106 36.14 -8.50 9.62
N VAL A 107 35.62 -8.16 8.45
CA VAL A 107 36.40 -8.18 7.20
C VAL A 107 36.94 -6.78 6.92
N ALA A 108 38.26 -6.74 6.70
CA ALA A 108 39.12 -5.57 6.71
C ALA A 108 38.76 -4.46 5.71
N ALA A 109 39.05 -3.22 6.11
CA ALA A 109 38.86 -1.97 5.37
C ALA A 109 39.85 -1.77 4.19
N SER A 110 40.15 -2.81 3.42
CA SER A 110 41.12 -2.75 2.32
C SER A 110 40.69 -3.57 1.11
N THR A 111 39.56 -3.18 0.51
CA THR A 111 39.16 -3.48 -0.87
C THR A 111 38.37 -2.28 -1.43
N PHE A 112 38.97 -1.10 -1.37
CA PHE A 112 38.50 0.08 -2.09
C PHE A 112 39.01 0.05 -3.53
N SER A 113 38.44 -0.83 -4.36
CA SER A 113 38.54 -0.72 -5.82
C SER A 113 37.60 -1.73 -6.51
N GLY A 114 36.48 -1.22 -7.00
CA GLY A 114 35.52 -1.96 -7.82
C GLY A 114 34.49 -2.72 -7.00
N GLN A 115 33.23 -2.26 -7.06
CA GLN A 115 32.06 -3.11 -7.27
C GLN A 115 30.81 -2.22 -7.31
N PHE A 116 30.36 -1.93 -8.54
CA PHE A 116 28.96 -1.68 -8.83
C PHE A 116 28.18 -2.96 -8.48
N PHE A 117 27.45 -2.98 -7.36
CA PHE A 117 26.36 -3.93 -7.14
C PHE A 117 25.13 -3.18 -6.59
N GLY A 118 24.36 -2.64 -7.53
CA GLY A 118 22.94 -2.96 -7.64
C GLY A 118 22.07 -2.78 -6.40
N ALA A 119 22.17 -1.66 -5.69
CA ALA A 119 21.01 -1.15 -4.97
C ALA A 119 19.96 -0.79 -6.05
N THR A 120 19.13 -1.77 -6.43
CA THR A 120 17.98 -1.52 -7.29
C THR A 120 17.21 -0.39 -6.63
N PRO A 121 16.94 0.74 -7.32
CA PRO A 121 16.19 1.82 -6.73
C PRO A 121 14.86 1.26 -6.24
N GLN A 122 14.67 1.21 -4.92
CA GLN A 122 13.43 0.72 -4.32
C GLN A 122 12.33 1.70 -4.72
N ARG A 123 11.54 1.32 -5.73
CA ARG A 123 10.39 2.11 -6.15
C ARG A 123 9.33 2.01 -5.05
N LEU A 124 8.97 3.16 -4.52
CA LEU A 124 7.89 3.28 -3.55
C LEU A 124 6.56 2.93 -4.24
N LEU A 125 5.86 1.96 -3.68
CA LEU A 125 4.57 1.50 -4.17
C LEU A 125 3.45 2.34 -3.57
N GLY A 126 2.55 2.84 -4.41
CA GLY A 126 1.31 3.45 -3.95
C GLY A 126 0.43 2.43 -3.19
N PRO A 127 -0.64 2.89 -2.51
CA PRO A 127 -1.50 2.01 -1.71
C PRO A 127 -2.09 0.79 -2.45
N VAL A 128 -2.58 0.97 -3.68
CA VAL A 128 -3.20 -0.10 -4.48
C VAL A 128 -2.15 -1.10 -4.97
N GLU A 129 -1.02 -0.59 -5.44
CA GLU A 129 0.12 -1.34 -5.92
C GLU A 129 0.72 -2.18 -4.79
N TYR A 130 0.90 -1.57 -3.62
CA TYR A 130 1.39 -2.23 -2.42
C TYR A 130 0.47 -3.37 -1.99
N LEU A 131 -0.85 -3.14 -1.92
CA LEU A 131 -1.83 -4.19 -1.59
C LEU A 131 -1.76 -5.37 -2.57
N THR A 132 -1.64 -5.07 -3.86
CA THR A 132 -1.56 -6.08 -4.92
C THR A 132 -0.28 -6.90 -4.84
N VAL A 133 0.86 -6.24 -4.62
CA VAL A 133 2.13 -6.92 -4.44
C VAL A 133 2.15 -7.74 -3.14
N TRP A 134 1.61 -7.21 -2.04
CA TRP A 134 1.52 -7.93 -0.76
C TRP A 134 0.61 -9.17 -0.86
N HIS A 135 -0.49 -9.11 -1.61
CA HIS A 135 -1.31 -10.28 -1.89
C HIS A 135 -0.57 -11.37 -2.67
N LEU A 136 0.18 -10.98 -3.70
CA LEU A 136 0.88 -11.92 -4.59
C LEU A 136 2.19 -12.45 -4.01
N GLN A 137 2.86 -11.69 -3.15
CA GLN A 137 4.16 -12.07 -2.60
C GLN A 137 4.02 -12.76 -1.25
N ARG A 138 4.64 -13.94 -1.14
CA ARG A 138 5.02 -14.53 0.16
C ARG A 138 6.21 -13.77 0.73
N THR A 139 5.96 -12.56 1.23
CA THR A 139 6.96 -11.81 2.01
C THR A 139 7.27 -12.54 3.33
N GLN A 140 8.25 -12.09 4.11
CA GLN A 140 8.45 -12.59 5.49
C GLN A 140 7.29 -12.24 6.45
N ARG A 141 6.23 -11.60 5.95
CA ARG A 141 5.03 -11.23 6.69
C ARG A 141 3.90 -12.20 6.37
N GLN A 142 2.88 -12.23 7.22
CA GLN A 142 1.67 -13.01 6.97
C GLN A 142 1.06 -12.60 5.60
N PRO A 143 0.79 -13.58 4.71
CA PRO A 143 0.23 -13.29 3.40
C PRO A 143 -1.20 -12.73 3.52
N LEU A 144 -1.53 -11.80 2.64
CA LEU A 144 -2.88 -11.26 2.53
C LEU A 144 -3.75 -12.23 1.71
N GLY A 145 -4.67 -12.94 2.37
CA GLY A 145 -5.58 -13.88 1.70
C GLY A 145 -6.48 -13.19 0.67
N ALA A 146 -7.03 -13.95 -0.27
CA ALA A 146 -7.84 -13.41 -1.39
C ALA A 146 -9.04 -12.58 -0.92
N GLU A 147 -9.76 -13.03 0.11
CA GLU A 147 -10.88 -12.29 0.70
C GLU A 147 -10.43 -10.95 1.30
N ALA A 148 -9.29 -10.99 2.00
CA ALA A 148 -8.75 -9.83 2.67
C ALA A 148 -8.25 -8.78 1.69
N TYR A 149 -7.60 -9.24 0.63
CA TYR A 149 -7.22 -8.41 -0.49
C TYR A 149 -8.43 -7.79 -1.18
N ARG A 150 -9.47 -8.58 -1.53
CA ARG A 150 -10.66 -8.08 -2.22
C ARG A 150 -11.34 -6.96 -1.44
N THR A 151 -11.64 -7.23 -0.17
CA THR A 151 -12.34 -6.28 0.69
C THR A 151 -11.49 -5.02 0.94
N ALA A 152 -10.17 -5.16 1.17
CA ALA A 152 -9.29 -4.00 1.35
C ALA A 152 -9.18 -3.15 0.08
N LEU A 153 -9.07 -3.79 -1.09
CA LEU A 153 -8.98 -3.13 -2.38
C LEU A 153 -10.27 -2.38 -2.73
N ALA A 154 -11.43 -3.04 -2.57
CA ALA A 154 -12.73 -2.40 -2.83
C ALA A 154 -12.95 -1.16 -1.96
N ARG A 155 -12.64 -1.25 -0.66
CA ARG A 155 -12.74 -0.10 0.26
C ARG A 155 -11.80 1.04 -0.11
N LEU A 156 -10.57 0.72 -0.49
CA LEU A 156 -9.60 1.73 -0.92
C LEU A 156 -10.07 2.43 -2.20
N ILE A 157 -10.58 1.70 -3.18
CA ILE A 157 -11.15 2.27 -4.41
C ILE A 157 -12.38 3.12 -4.09
N ALA A 158 -13.30 2.63 -3.25
CA ALA A 158 -14.48 3.38 -2.83
C ALA A 158 -14.10 4.70 -2.15
N LEU A 159 -13.10 4.68 -1.27
CA LEU A 159 -12.51 5.86 -0.66
C LEU A 159 -11.97 6.82 -1.73
N LEU A 160 -11.10 6.34 -2.62
CA LEU A 160 -10.46 7.17 -3.66
C LEU A 160 -11.47 7.75 -4.65
N ASN A 161 -12.59 7.06 -4.91
CA ASN A 161 -13.67 7.54 -5.77
C ASN A 161 -14.42 8.78 -5.25
N HIS A 162 -14.19 9.19 -4.00
CA HIS A 162 -14.70 10.46 -3.47
C HIS A 162 -13.99 11.69 -4.04
N SER A 163 -12.93 11.50 -4.84
CA SER A 163 -12.26 12.55 -5.62
C SER A 163 -12.30 12.20 -7.10
N GLU A 164 -12.88 13.09 -7.92
CA GLU A 164 -12.93 12.93 -9.37
C GLU A 164 -11.52 12.79 -9.97
N GLU A 165 -10.58 13.54 -9.43
CA GLU A 165 -9.19 13.51 -9.85
C GLU A 165 -8.53 12.18 -9.52
N ALA A 166 -8.70 11.67 -8.30
CA ALA A 166 -8.14 10.37 -7.93
C ALA A 166 -8.77 9.24 -8.75
N ARG A 167 -10.10 9.27 -8.94
CA ARG A 167 -10.84 8.34 -9.79
C ARG A 167 -10.34 8.33 -11.23
N THR A 168 -9.88 9.46 -11.75
CA THR A 168 -9.41 9.60 -13.14
C THR A 168 -7.93 9.23 -13.28
N LEU A 169 -7.06 9.75 -12.41
CA LEU A 169 -5.61 9.62 -12.55
C LEU A 169 -5.06 8.28 -12.04
N TYR A 170 -5.67 7.68 -11.01
CA TYR A 170 -5.15 6.44 -10.42
C TYR A 170 -5.21 5.27 -11.43
N PRO A 171 -6.34 4.99 -12.13
CA PRO A 171 -6.38 3.94 -13.14
C PRO A 171 -5.35 4.15 -14.26
N GLN A 172 -5.13 5.39 -14.69
CA GLN A 172 -4.14 5.73 -15.71
C GLN A 172 -2.73 5.40 -15.23
N LYS A 173 -2.39 5.76 -13.99
CA LYS A 173 -1.12 5.39 -13.37
C LYS A 173 -0.93 3.87 -13.36
N LEU A 174 -1.94 3.12 -12.94
CA LEU A 174 -1.88 1.65 -12.90
C LEU A 174 -1.68 1.03 -14.28
N ALA A 175 -2.34 1.57 -15.30
CA ALA A 175 -2.16 1.12 -16.69
C ALA A 175 -0.72 1.36 -17.18
N VAL A 176 -0.13 2.52 -16.85
CA VAL A 176 1.27 2.81 -17.16
C VAL A 176 2.22 1.86 -16.43
N ASP A 177 1.98 1.62 -15.14
CA ASP A 177 2.80 0.71 -14.34
C ASP A 177 2.71 -0.75 -14.85
N ALA A 178 1.53 -1.17 -15.32
CA ALA A 178 1.32 -2.50 -15.88
C ALA A 178 2.01 -2.70 -17.25
N GLN A 179 2.18 -1.63 -18.03
CA GLN A 179 2.89 -1.68 -19.30
C GLN A 179 4.40 -1.50 -19.16
N SER A 180 4.86 -0.95 -18.03
CA SER A 180 6.28 -0.72 -17.80
C SER A 180 7.01 -2.05 -17.58
N GLU A 181 7.76 -2.49 -18.60
CA GLU A 181 8.64 -3.66 -18.53
C GLU A 181 9.95 -3.39 -17.80
N MET A 182 10.14 -2.19 -17.23
CA MET A 182 11.37 -1.83 -16.52
C MET A 182 11.73 -2.91 -15.50
N GLU A 183 12.85 -3.58 -15.76
CA GLU A 183 13.26 -4.83 -15.10
C GLU A 183 13.23 -4.69 -13.58
N GLY A 184 12.43 -5.55 -12.93
CA GLY A 184 12.53 -5.84 -11.49
C GLY A 184 11.48 -5.22 -10.56
N ALA A 185 10.60 -4.33 -11.01
CA ALA A 185 9.59 -3.72 -10.13
C ALA A 185 8.37 -4.63 -9.86
N TYR A 186 7.86 -5.30 -10.90
CA TYR A 186 6.66 -6.13 -10.84
C TYR A 186 6.86 -7.44 -11.62
N THR A 187 6.32 -8.55 -11.14
CA THR A 187 6.20 -9.76 -11.97
C THR A 187 5.15 -9.57 -13.05
N ARG A 188 5.18 -10.45 -14.04
CA ARG A 188 4.11 -10.56 -15.04
C ARG A 188 2.73 -10.67 -14.39
N THR A 189 2.57 -11.56 -13.40
CA THR A 189 1.31 -11.72 -12.64
C THR A 189 0.86 -10.43 -11.95
N THR A 190 1.79 -9.68 -11.34
CA THR A 190 1.43 -8.38 -10.76
C THR A 190 0.98 -7.40 -11.83
N ARG A 191 1.69 -7.31 -12.97
CA ARG A 191 1.31 -6.40 -14.06
C ARG A 191 -0.06 -6.76 -14.65
N ASP A 192 -0.33 -8.02 -14.91
CA ASP A 192 -1.62 -8.50 -15.43
C ASP A 192 -2.77 -8.12 -14.48
N ARG A 193 -2.53 -8.23 -13.16
CA ARG A 193 -3.49 -7.85 -12.13
C ARG A 193 -3.69 -6.33 -12.02
N LEU A 194 -2.62 -5.54 -12.08
CA LEU A 194 -2.72 -4.08 -12.13
C LEU A 194 -3.44 -3.60 -13.39
N ALA A 195 -3.22 -4.24 -14.53
CA ALA A 195 -3.95 -3.97 -15.77
C ALA A 195 -5.45 -4.25 -15.64
N ALA A 196 -5.83 -5.37 -15.03
CA ALA A 196 -7.23 -5.72 -14.78
C ALA A 196 -7.93 -4.69 -13.87
N ILE A 197 -7.25 -4.27 -12.78
CA ILE A 197 -7.74 -3.21 -11.88
C ILE A 197 -7.91 -1.90 -12.66
N ALA A 198 -6.88 -1.50 -13.41
CA ALA A 198 -6.90 -0.26 -14.18
C ALA A 198 -8.05 -0.23 -15.19
N ALA A 199 -8.25 -1.32 -15.93
CA ALA A 199 -9.30 -1.43 -16.93
C ALA A 199 -10.70 -1.38 -16.32
N ALA A 200 -10.98 -2.18 -15.28
CA ALA A 200 -12.27 -2.18 -14.62
C ALA A 200 -12.59 -0.82 -13.97
N TRP A 201 -11.58 -0.20 -13.33
CA TRP A 201 -11.77 1.07 -12.67
C TRP A 201 -11.98 2.22 -13.67
N ALA A 202 -11.20 2.25 -14.76
CA ALA A 202 -11.38 3.24 -15.82
C ALA A 202 -12.74 3.10 -16.55
N ALA A 203 -13.28 1.88 -16.63
CA ALA A 203 -14.62 1.62 -17.14
C ALA A 203 -15.76 2.07 -16.21
N GLY A 204 -15.44 2.59 -15.02
CA GLY A 204 -16.43 3.06 -14.05
C GLY A 204 -17.15 1.94 -13.31
N GLN A 205 -16.58 0.73 -13.28
CA GLN A 205 -17.17 -0.39 -12.53
C GLN A 205 -17.21 -0.08 -11.02
N PRO A 206 -18.19 -0.64 -10.28
CA PRO A 206 -18.25 -0.45 -8.85
C PRO A 206 -17.01 -1.03 -8.16
N PRO A 207 -16.60 -0.50 -7.00
CA PRO A 207 -15.34 -0.91 -6.33
C PRO A 207 -15.20 -2.41 -6.10
N GLU A 208 -16.31 -3.10 -5.80
CA GLU A 208 -16.33 -4.55 -5.60
C GLU A 208 -16.03 -5.32 -6.89
N GLU A 209 -16.52 -4.85 -8.03
CA GLU A 209 -16.25 -5.47 -9.33
C GLU A 209 -14.81 -5.20 -9.80
N VAL A 210 -14.26 -4.03 -9.49
CA VAL A 210 -12.84 -3.73 -9.72
C VAL A 210 -11.96 -4.69 -8.90
N ALA A 211 -12.31 -4.92 -7.63
CA ALA A 211 -11.59 -5.86 -6.78
C ALA A 211 -11.77 -7.32 -7.22
N ALA A 212 -12.95 -7.69 -7.72
CA ALA A 212 -13.20 -9.01 -8.31
C ALA A 212 -12.40 -9.23 -9.59
N ALA A 213 -12.32 -8.22 -10.47
CA ALA A 213 -11.50 -8.27 -11.68
C ALA A 213 -10.02 -8.52 -11.37
N ALA A 214 -9.52 -7.96 -10.27
CA ALA A 214 -8.17 -8.24 -9.80
C ALA A 214 -7.96 -9.74 -9.50
N LEU A 215 -8.94 -10.42 -8.89
CA LEU A 215 -8.85 -11.85 -8.55
C LEU A 215 -9.10 -12.79 -9.73
N ALA A 216 -9.88 -12.36 -10.71
CA ALA A 216 -10.23 -13.18 -11.87
C ALA A 216 -9.04 -13.54 -12.77
N VAL A 217 -7.93 -12.79 -12.70
CA VAL A 217 -6.73 -13.00 -13.53
C VAL A 217 -6.09 -14.38 -13.34
N ASP A 218 -6.18 -14.97 -12.14
CA ASP A 218 -5.47 -16.21 -11.81
C ASP A 218 -6.37 -17.47 -11.68
N GLY A 219 -7.69 -17.36 -11.90
CA GLY A 219 -8.59 -18.52 -11.91
C GLY A 219 -8.65 -19.38 -10.64
N ASP A 220 -8.03 -18.98 -9.52
CA ASP A 220 -7.80 -19.87 -8.38
C ASP A 220 -8.78 -19.61 -7.23
N ALA A 221 -9.64 -20.61 -7.01
CA ALA A 221 -10.54 -20.72 -5.90
C ALA A 221 -9.79 -21.21 -4.64
N THR A 222 -10.17 -20.65 -3.49
CA THR A 222 -10.09 -21.31 -2.18
C THR A 222 -8.71 -21.42 -1.52
N ALA A 223 -8.33 -20.39 -0.76
CA ALA A 223 -7.63 -20.57 0.50
C ALA A 223 -8.45 -19.89 1.61
N PRO A 224 -8.86 -20.61 2.68
CA PRO A 224 -9.69 -20.01 3.73
C PRO A 224 -8.91 -18.91 4.47
N PRO A 225 -9.54 -17.77 4.80
CA PRO A 225 -8.88 -16.70 5.52
C PRO A 225 -8.58 -17.15 6.96
N PRO A 226 -7.36 -16.89 7.49
CA PRO A 226 -7.16 -16.97 8.93
C PRO A 226 -8.00 -15.87 9.61
N ALA A 227 -8.86 -16.29 10.52
CA ALA A 227 -9.75 -15.42 11.30
C ALA A 227 -8.91 -14.51 12.21
N ALA A 228 -8.88 -13.19 11.92
CA ALA A 228 -8.58 -12.09 12.86
C ALA A 228 -8.45 -10.69 12.20
N TRP A 229 -8.82 -10.50 10.93
CA TRP A 229 -8.52 -9.24 10.22
C TRP A 229 -9.70 -8.27 10.08
N VAL A 230 -10.89 -8.64 10.57
CA VAL A 230 -12.08 -7.78 10.62
C VAL A 230 -12.50 -7.64 12.07
N VAL A 231 -12.36 -6.43 12.63
CA VAL A 231 -13.01 -6.08 13.91
C VAL A 231 -14.47 -5.84 13.58
N ARG A 232 -15.27 -6.91 13.55
CA ARG A 232 -16.73 -6.80 13.65
C ARG A 232 -17.05 -6.76 15.14
N ASP A 233 -17.20 -5.56 15.67
CA ASP A 233 -17.84 -5.39 16.98
C ASP A 233 -19.36 -5.44 16.76
N LEU A 234 -20.01 -6.39 17.45
CA LEU A 234 -21.35 -6.18 18.03
C LEU A 234 -21.12 -5.81 19.50
#